data_AF-A0A382KI91-F1
#
_entry.id   AF-A0A382KI91-F1
#
_cell.length_a   1.000
_cell.length_b   1.000
_cell.length_c   1.000
_cell.angle_alpha   90.00
_cell.angle_beta   90.00
_cell.angle_gamma   90.00
#
_symmetry.space_group_name_H-M   'P 1'
#
loop_
_entity.id
_entity.type
_entity.pdbx_description
1 polymer ?
#
loop_
_entity_poly.entity_id
_entity_poly.type
_entity_poly.pdbx_seq_one_letter_code
_entity_poly.pdbx_strand_id
1 'polypeptide(L)'
;VPFLDLPLASGSTPGPNFRSYWVVEGRFAAGAYPSRSQPPDPGQMPDRTAALLDAGITCFVNLTEDQPGSGTREETFHHYQEYVDGTAVVLAHPIVDVDIPTVDEMIATLDVIDDHLDNGGNVYVHCWGGKGRTGTVVGCWLVRHGYGRPDFP
;
A
#
# COMPACT_ATOMS: atom_id res chain seq x y z
N VAL A 1 -15.16 2.13 16.92
CA VAL A 1 -14.99 2.61 15.53
C VAL A 1 -16.14 2.07 14.71
N PRO A 2 -16.88 2.89 13.94
CA PRO A 2 -17.87 2.36 13.02
C PRO A 2 -17.13 1.48 12.01
N PHE A 3 -17.63 0.28 11.75
CA PHE A 3 -17.06 -0.58 10.73
C PHE A 3 -17.30 0.08 9.37
N LEU A 4 -16.23 0.29 8.62
CA LEU A 4 -16.33 0.58 7.19
C LEU A 4 -16.98 -0.63 6.53
N ASP A 5 -18.23 -0.48 6.07
CA ASP A 5 -18.96 -1.52 5.32
C ASP A 5 -18.44 -1.56 3.86
N LEU A 6 -17.16 -1.87 3.74
CA LEU A 6 -16.42 -1.91 2.49
C LEU A 6 -16.34 -3.36 1.99
N PRO A 7 -17.09 -3.74 0.94
CA PRO A 7 -17.08 -5.11 0.48
C PRO A 7 -15.70 -5.51 -0.04
N LEU A 8 -15.18 -6.64 0.44
CA LEU A 8 -13.93 -7.21 -0.05
C LEU A 8 -14.00 -7.43 -1.56
N ALA A 9 -12.86 -7.24 -2.22
CA ALA A 9 -12.75 -7.50 -3.64
C ALA A 9 -13.04 -8.98 -3.93
N SER A 10 -13.82 -9.23 -4.98
CA SER A 10 -14.25 -10.59 -5.36
C SER A 10 -13.12 -11.47 -5.93
N GLY A 11 -11.96 -10.88 -6.22
CA GLY A 11 -10.88 -11.49 -6.99
C GLY A 11 -11.12 -11.53 -8.50
N SER A 12 -12.29 -11.08 -8.97
CA SER A 12 -12.65 -11.06 -10.40
C SER A 12 -12.06 -9.87 -11.16
N THR A 13 -11.83 -8.76 -10.45
CA THR A 13 -11.28 -7.54 -11.04
C THR A 13 -9.76 -7.54 -10.91
N PRO A 14 -9.03 -7.41 -12.02
CA PRO A 14 -7.58 -7.22 -11.97
C PRO A 14 -7.21 -6.03 -11.09
N GLY A 15 -6.14 -6.16 -10.32
CA GLY A 15 -5.58 -5.01 -9.62
C GLY A 15 -5.13 -3.91 -10.60
N PRO A 16 -4.87 -2.69 -10.11
CA PRO A 16 -4.46 -1.54 -10.94
C PRO A 16 -3.34 -1.85 -11.94
N ASN A 17 -2.41 -2.73 -11.57
CA ASN A 17 -1.39 -3.29 -12.43
C ASN A 17 -1.11 -4.77 -12.11
N PHE A 18 -0.34 -5.44 -12.97
CA PHE A 18 -0.03 -6.88 -12.87
C PHE A 18 0.72 -7.32 -11.60
N ARG A 19 1.22 -6.38 -10.78
CA ARG A 19 1.89 -6.66 -9.49
C ARG A 19 1.10 -6.15 -8.29
N SER A 20 -0.19 -5.92 -8.47
CA SER A 20 -1.10 -5.43 -7.45
C SER A 20 -2.44 -6.16 -7.50
N TYR A 21 -3.20 -6.07 -6.42
CA TYR A 21 -4.55 -6.63 -6.28
C TYR A 21 -5.40 -5.71 -5.42
N TRP A 22 -6.73 -5.80 -5.58
CA TRP A 22 -7.68 -5.13 -4.71
C TRP A 22 -7.90 -5.96 -3.44
N VAL A 23 -7.86 -5.30 -2.28
CA VAL A 23 -8.35 -5.79 -0.99
C VAL A 23 -9.82 -5.40 -0.86
N VAL A 24 -10.12 -4.13 -1.14
CA VAL A 24 -11.47 -3.60 -1.30
C VAL A 24 -11.56 -3.01 -2.71
N GLU A 25 -12.56 -3.47 -3.47
CA GLU A 25 -12.79 -3.10 -4.86
C GLU A 25 -12.78 -1.57 -5.06
N GLY A 26 -11.82 -1.04 -5.81
CA GLY A 26 -11.70 0.39 -6.13
C GLY A 26 -11.36 1.31 -4.95
N ARG A 27 -11.10 0.77 -3.75
CA ARG A 27 -10.86 1.58 -2.54
C ARG A 27 -9.53 1.28 -1.86
N PHE A 28 -9.17 0.01 -1.74
CA PHE A 28 -7.94 -0.40 -1.07
C PHE A 28 -7.22 -1.43 -1.94
N ALA A 29 -6.10 -1.06 -2.53
CA ALA A 29 -5.21 -1.96 -3.26
C ALA A 29 -3.93 -2.26 -2.45
N ALA A 30 -3.30 -3.36 -2.79
CA ALA A 30 -2.01 -3.74 -2.23
C ALA A 30 -1.12 -4.36 -3.31
N GLY A 31 0.19 -4.24 -3.19
CA GLY A 31 1.09 -4.77 -4.21
C GLY A 31 2.56 -4.45 -4.04
N ALA A 32 3.30 -4.64 -5.13
CA ALA A 32 4.73 -4.39 -5.19
C ALA A 32 5.07 -2.91 -5.35
N TYR A 33 6.34 -2.57 -5.15
CA TYR A 33 6.84 -1.21 -5.29
C TYR A 33 6.45 -0.63 -6.66
N PRO A 34 5.85 0.57 -6.70
CA PRO A 34 5.19 1.10 -7.89
C PRO A 34 6.16 1.69 -8.91
N SER A 35 7.47 1.51 -8.73
CA SER A 35 8.51 1.85 -9.72
C SER A 35 9.15 0.60 -10.33
N ARG A 36 9.97 0.81 -11.36
CA ARG A 36 10.92 -0.18 -11.89
C ARG A 36 12.30 0.06 -11.28
N SER A 37 13.18 -0.93 -11.39
CA SER A 37 14.58 -0.78 -10.96
C SER A 37 15.37 0.22 -11.82
N GLN A 38 14.88 0.53 -13.02
CA GLN A 38 15.43 1.58 -13.86
C GLN A 38 14.47 2.78 -13.92
N PRO A 39 15.00 4.02 -13.93
CA PRO A 39 14.19 5.21 -14.12
C PRO A 39 13.52 5.17 -15.51
N PRO A 40 12.30 5.73 -15.64
CA PRO A 40 11.67 5.96 -16.93
C PRO A 40 12.46 7.01 -17.74
N ASP A 41 12.15 7.14 -19.03
CA ASP A 41 12.71 8.23 -19.84
C ASP A 41 12.36 9.60 -19.21
N PRO A 42 13.21 10.63 -19.39
CA PRO A 42 12.97 11.95 -18.81
C PRO A 42 11.57 12.49 -19.14
N GLY A 43 10.83 12.89 -18.11
CA GLY A 43 9.46 13.42 -18.24
C GLY A 43 8.36 12.36 -18.33
N GLN A 44 8.68 11.07 -18.26
CA GLN A 44 7.70 10.00 -18.19
C GLN A 44 7.49 9.50 -16.75
N MET A 45 6.26 9.15 -16.42
CA MET A 45 5.91 8.47 -15.16
C MET A 45 6.08 6.95 -15.31
N PRO A 46 6.52 6.22 -14.28
CA PRO A 46 6.50 4.76 -14.33
C PRO A 46 5.08 4.22 -14.56
N ASP A 47 4.90 3.30 -15.51
CA ASP A 47 3.57 2.76 -15.89
C ASP A 47 2.75 2.27 -14.68
N ARG A 48 3.42 1.68 -13.67
CA ARG A 48 2.75 1.16 -12.47
C ARG A 48 2.25 2.29 -11.58
N THR A 49 3.01 3.36 -11.43
CA THR A 49 2.59 4.56 -10.70
C THR A 49 1.39 5.21 -11.41
N ALA A 50 1.48 5.39 -12.73
CA ALA A 50 0.39 5.95 -13.53
C ALA A 50 -0.89 5.13 -13.39
N ALA A 51 -0.81 3.81 -13.53
CA ALA A 51 -1.97 2.92 -13.40
C ALA A 51 -2.61 2.96 -11.99
N LEU A 52 -1.83 3.21 -10.93
CA LEU A 52 -2.37 3.38 -9.58
C LEU A 52 -3.11 4.70 -9.43
N LEU A 53 -2.57 5.80 -9.97
CA LEU A 53 -3.26 7.10 -9.98
C LEU A 53 -4.53 7.06 -10.84
N ASP A 54 -4.47 6.43 -12.02
CA ASP A 54 -5.62 6.24 -12.92
C ASP A 54 -6.73 5.40 -12.27
N ALA A 55 -6.36 4.45 -11.41
CA ALA A 55 -7.29 3.68 -10.59
C ALA A 55 -7.86 4.47 -9.40
N GLY A 56 -7.47 5.73 -9.23
CA GLY A 56 -7.98 6.64 -8.21
C GLY A 56 -7.29 6.51 -6.86
N ILE A 57 -6.09 5.91 -6.77
CA ILE A 57 -5.32 5.85 -5.52
C ILE A 57 -4.87 7.25 -5.12
N THR A 58 -5.16 7.64 -3.88
CA THR A 58 -4.85 8.97 -3.32
C THR A 58 -3.87 8.91 -2.15
N CYS A 59 -3.58 7.72 -1.62
CA CYS A 59 -2.65 7.51 -0.52
C CYS A 59 -1.80 6.26 -0.74
N PHE A 60 -0.49 6.41 -0.66
CA PHE A 60 0.49 5.33 -0.71
C PHE A 60 1.05 5.09 0.67
N VAL A 61 0.83 3.90 1.24
CA VAL A 61 1.47 3.45 2.47
C VAL A 61 2.72 2.67 2.10
N ASN A 62 3.86 3.31 2.29
CA ASN A 62 5.17 2.80 1.90
C ASN A 62 5.81 2.04 3.06
N LEU A 63 5.93 0.72 2.91
CA LEU A 63 6.53 -0.17 3.91
C LEU A 63 8.04 -0.40 3.70
N THR A 64 8.66 0.24 2.69
CA THR A 64 10.09 0.12 2.40
C THR A 64 10.93 1.13 3.16
N GLU A 65 12.24 0.91 3.18
CA GLU A 65 13.21 1.76 3.87
C GLU A 65 13.94 2.66 2.86
N ASP A 66 13.24 3.08 1.79
CA ASP A 66 13.76 3.91 0.70
C ASP A 66 13.75 5.41 1.02
N GLN A 67 13.36 5.79 2.23
CA GLN A 67 13.32 7.20 2.61
C GLN A 67 14.73 7.78 2.81
N PRO A 68 14.97 9.06 2.46
CA PRO A 68 16.25 9.71 2.68
C PRO A 68 16.70 9.62 4.15
N GLY A 69 17.92 9.17 4.37
CA GLY A 69 18.50 9.05 5.72
C GLY A 69 18.11 7.77 6.46
N SER A 70 17.49 6.79 5.79
CA SER A 70 17.28 5.45 6.35
C SER A 70 18.59 4.70 6.58
N GLY A 71 19.68 5.07 5.88
CA GLY A 71 20.96 4.39 5.96
C GLY A 71 20.95 3.00 5.31
N THR A 72 19.88 2.64 4.61
CA THR A 72 19.79 1.41 3.83
C THR A 72 20.20 1.68 2.38
N ARG A 73 20.53 0.63 1.63
CA ARG A 73 20.83 0.79 0.19
C ARG A 73 19.62 1.31 -0.62
N GLU A 74 18.42 1.19 -0.06
CA GLU A 74 17.16 1.49 -0.74
C GLU A 74 16.99 2.99 -0.97
N GLU A 75 17.64 3.84 -0.16
CA GLU A 75 17.62 5.31 -0.31
C GLU A 75 18.17 5.80 -1.66
N THR A 76 18.94 4.95 -2.35
CA THR A 76 19.56 5.24 -3.65
C THR A 76 18.68 4.85 -4.83
N PHE A 77 17.52 4.24 -4.57
CA PHE A 77 16.65 3.77 -5.63
C PHE A 77 15.85 4.90 -6.24
N HIS A 78 15.26 4.62 -7.39
CA HIS A 78 14.39 5.56 -8.06
C HIS A 78 13.03 5.62 -7.36
N HIS A 79 12.74 6.75 -6.73
CA HIS A 79 11.56 6.89 -5.89
C HIS A 79 10.35 7.34 -6.70
N TYR A 80 9.27 6.56 -6.62
CA TYR A 80 8.02 6.93 -7.29
C TYR A 80 7.34 8.17 -6.68
N GLN A 81 7.75 8.57 -5.46
CA GLN A 81 7.20 9.70 -4.74
C GLN A 81 7.24 11.00 -5.56
N GLU A 82 8.28 11.16 -6.38
CA GLU A 82 8.47 12.31 -7.28
C GLU A 82 7.36 12.45 -8.33
N TYR A 83 6.63 11.37 -8.63
CA TYR A 83 5.62 11.33 -9.68
C TYR A 83 4.19 11.46 -9.15
N VAL A 84 4.00 11.28 -7.85
CA VAL A 84 2.68 11.34 -7.22
C VAL A 84 2.47 12.65 -6.46
N ASP A 85 3.52 13.47 -6.33
CA ASP A 85 3.45 14.76 -5.68
C ASP A 85 2.34 15.64 -6.28
N GLY A 86 1.59 16.32 -5.40
CA GLY A 86 0.41 17.09 -5.76
C GLY A 86 -0.84 16.30 -6.17
N THR A 87 -0.76 14.97 -6.34
CA THR A 87 -1.90 14.11 -6.71
C THR A 87 -2.30 13.14 -5.60
N ALA A 88 -1.31 12.58 -4.90
CA ALA A 88 -1.51 11.63 -3.80
C ALA A 88 -0.49 11.88 -2.68
N VAL A 89 -0.81 11.42 -1.48
CA VAL A 89 0.12 11.45 -0.34
C VAL A 89 0.92 10.16 -0.27
N VAL A 90 2.18 10.24 0.16
CA VAL A 90 3.02 9.07 0.47
C VAL A 90 3.36 9.09 1.95
N LEU A 91 2.97 8.03 2.66
CA LEU A 91 3.14 7.88 4.11
C LEU A 91 4.13 6.76 4.38
N ALA A 92 5.25 7.12 5.01
CA ALA A 92 6.30 6.18 5.37
C ALA A 92 5.92 5.41 6.64
N HIS A 93 5.72 4.10 6.51
CA HIS A 93 5.53 3.16 7.62
C HIS A 93 6.53 2.00 7.45
N PRO A 94 7.85 2.30 7.50
CA PRO A 94 8.87 1.33 7.18
C PRO A 94 8.79 0.13 8.13
N ILE A 95 8.78 -1.07 7.55
CA ILE A 95 8.95 -2.31 8.30
C ILE A 95 10.28 -2.88 7.85
N VAL A 96 11.19 -3.09 8.81
CA VAL A 96 12.52 -3.65 8.54
C VAL A 96 12.38 -4.95 7.76
N ASP A 97 13.17 -5.12 6.71
CA ASP A 97 13.04 -6.30 5.85
C ASP A 97 13.30 -7.60 6.64
N VAL A 98 12.43 -8.59 6.43
CA VAL A 98 12.43 -9.89 7.14
C VAL A 98 12.12 -9.79 8.65
N ASP A 99 11.68 -8.63 9.12
CA ASP A 99 11.18 -8.44 10.49
C ASP A 99 9.65 -8.23 10.51
N ILE A 100 9.09 -8.23 11.72
CA ILE A 100 7.70 -7.88 11.98
C ILE A 100 7.64 -6.48 12.63
N PRO A 101 6.65 -5.65 12.28
CA PRO A 101 6.44 -4.42 13.02
C PRO A 101 6.05 -4.76 14.46
N THR A 102 6.36 -3.86 15.39
CA THR A 102 5.76 -3.86 16.72
C THR A 102 4.24 -3.72 16.61
N VAL A 103 3.53 -4.08 17.68
CA VAL A 103 2.06 -3.95 17.74
C VAL A 103 1.65 -2.49 17.53
N ASP A 104 2.36 -1.54 18.14
CA ASP A 104 2.04 -0.12 18.03
C ASP A 104 2.29 0.42 16.61
N GLU A 105 3.37 -0.02 15.94
CA GLU A 105 3.62 0.33 14.54
C GLU A 105 2.56 -0.25 13.60
N MET A 106 2.13 -1.50 13.84
CA MET A 106 1.03 -2.09 13.08
C MET A 106 -0.27 -1.31 13.30
N ILE A 107 -0.61 -0.98 14.55
CA ILE A 107 -1.80 -0.18 14.86
C ILE A 107 -1.74 1.15 14.13
N ALA A 108 -0.64 1.88 14.22
CA ALA A 108 -0.47 3.17 13.53
C ALA A 108 -0.61 3.05 12.00
N THR A 109 -0.08 1.97 11.43
CA THR A 109 -0.22 1.70 9.98
C THR A 109 -1.67 1.43 9.60
N LEU A 110 -2.40 0.65 10.40
CA LEU A 110 -3.80 0.35 10.16
C LEU A 110 -4.70 1.58 10.37
N ASP A 111 -4.40 2.41 11.37
CA ASP A 111 -5.12 3.66 11.63
C ASP A 111 -5.01 4.61 10.43
N VAL A 112 -3.82 4.74 9.83
CA VAL A 112 -3.62 5.55 8.62
C VAL A 112 -4.44 5.04 7.43
N ILE A 113 -4.51 3.72 7.25
CA ILE A 113 -5.32 3.10 6.18
C ILE A 113 -6.80 3.41 6.41
N ASP A 114 -7.28 3.18 7.64
CA ASP A 114 -8.68 3.40 8.01
C ASP A 114 -9.06 4.87 7.85
N ASP A 115 -8.26 5.79 8.38
CA ASP A 115 -8.48 7.23 8.30
C ASP A 115 -8.59 7.71 6.84
N HIS A 116 -7.74 7.21 5.94
CA HIS A 116 -7.82 7.60 4.53
C HIS A 116 -9.07 7.05 3.85
N LEU A 117 -9.46 5.81 4.15
CA LEU A 117 -10.67 5.20 3.59
C LEU A 117 -11.94 5.88 4.11
N ASP A 118 -11.99 6.22 5.40
CA ASP A 118 -13.08 6.94 6.06
C ASP A 118 -13.27 8.36 5.50
N ASN A 119 -12.17 9.03 5.18
CA ASN A 119 -12.19 10.36 4.56
C ASN A 119 -12.46 10.33 3.05
N GLY A 120 -12.84 9.17 2.49
CA GLY A 120 -13.20 9.02 1.08
C GLY A 120 -12.02 8.85 0.13
N GLY A 121 -10.79 8.77 0.65
CA GLY A 121 -9.60 8.43 -0.12
C GLY A 121 -9.53 6.96 -0.48
N ASN A 122 -8.56 6.65 -1.35
CA ASN A 122 -8.25 5.29 -1.77
C ASN A 122 -6.76 4.99 -1.49
N VAL A 123 -6.50 3.81 -0.95
CA VAL A 123 -5.21 3.47 -0.36
C VAL A 123 -4.49 2.41 -1.19
N TYR A 124 -3.18 2.56 -1.36
CA TYR A 124 -2.27 1.54 -1.87
C TYR A 124 -1.19 1.22 -0.84
N VAL A 125 -1.18 -0.01 -0.31
CA VAL A 125 -0.13 -0.50 0.58
C VAL A 125 0.90 -1.30 -0.21
N HIS A 126 2.19 -1.01 -0.05
CA HIS A 126 3.23 -1.76 -0.76
C HIS A 126 4.52 -1.99 0.01
N CYS A 127 5.25 -3.02 -0.40
CA CYS A 127 6.68 -3.22 -0.12
C CYS A 127 7.41 -3.49 -1.44
N TRP A 128 8.63 -4.04 -1.46
CA TRP A 128 9.31 -4.39 -2.71
C TRP A 128 8.58 -5.45 -3.54
N GLY A 129 8.17 -6.53 -2.87
CA GLY A 129 7.60 -7.71 -3.51
C GLY A 129 6.07 -7.72 -3.57
N GLY A 130 5.40 -6.97 -2.68
CA GLY A 130 3.95 -7.01 -2.52
C GLY A 130 3.41 -8.30 -1.91
N LYS A 131 4.23 -8.98 -1.10
CA LYS A 131 3.91 -10.32 -0.56
C LYS A 131 4.10 -10.41 0.95
N GLY A 132 5.33 -10.25 1.45
CA GLY A 132 5.67 -10.38 2.87
C GLY A 132 5.05 -9.29 3.74
N ARG A 133 5.77 -8.18 3.93
CA ARG A 133 5.33 -7.01 4.71
C ARG A 133 3.92 -6.52 4.32
N THR A 134 3.67 -6.40 3.01
CA THR A 134 2.34 -6.04 2.48
C THR A 134 1.26 -7.03 2.90
N GLY A 135 1.49 -8.33 2.76
CA GLY A 135 0.51 -9.36 3.14
C GLY A 135 0.26 -9.38 4.64
N THR A 136 1.28 -9.12 5.46
CA THR A 136 1.14 -8.98 6.91
C THR A 136 0.20 -7.83 7.27
N VAL A 137 0.41 -6.62 6.70
CA VAL A 137 -0.46 -5.46 6.94
C VAL A 137 -1.88 -5.73 6.47
N VAL A 138 -2.07 -6.27 5.26
CA VAL A 138 -3.39 -6.62 4.73
C VAL A 138 -4.09 -7.66 5.61
N GLY A 139 -3.38 -8.70 6.07
CA GLY A 139 -3.92 -9.71 6.96
C GLY A 139 -4.38 -9.12 8.30
N CYS A 140 -3.58 -8.25 8.91
CA CYS A 140 -3.96 -7.55 10.14
C CYS A 140 -5.16 -6.63 9.93
N TRP A 141 -5.24 -5.94 8.78
CA TRP A 141 -6.39 -5.12 8.41
C TRP A 141 -7.66 -5.99 8.30
N LEU A 142 -7.61 -7.12 7.61
CA LEU A 142 -8.75 -8.05 7.48
C LEU A 142 -9.24 -8.55 8.84
N VAL A 143 -8.33 -8.92 9.75
CA VAL A 143 -8.69 -9.37 11.10
C VAL A 143 -9.32 -8.23 11.91
N ARG A 144 -8.74 -7.02 11.86
CA ARG A 144 -9.26 -5.82 12.54
C ARG A 144 -10.68 -5.47 12.10
N HIS A 145 -10.98 -5.65 10.81
CA HIS A 145 -12.29 -5.39 10.22
C HIS A 145 -13.24 -6.60 10.24
N GLY A 146 -12.89 -7.69 10.94
CA GLY A 146 -13.78 -8.82 11.19
C GLY A 146 -13.87 -9.86 10.08
N TYR A 147 -13.11 -9.71 8.99
CA TYR A 147 -13.05 -10.66 7.87
C TYR A 147 -12.22 -11.92 8.16
N GLY A 148 -11.39 -11.89 9.19
CA GLY A 148 -10.47 -12.97 9.55
C GLY A 148 -10.97 -13.91 10.64
N ARG A 149 -12.23 -13.82 11.07
CA ARG A 149 -12.76 -14.75 12.09
C ARG A 149 -13.12 -16.08 11.42
N PRO A 150 -12.51 -17.22 11.82
CA PRO A 150 -13.14 -18.50 11.57
C PRO A 150 -14.48 -18.49 12.33
N ASP A 151 -15.54 -18.95 11.69
CA ASP A 151 -16.74 -19.40 12.40
C ASP A 151 -16.31 -20.56 13.30
N PHE A 152 -15.89 -20.26 14.53
CA PHE A 152 -15.74 -21.29 15.53
C PHE A 152 -17.13 -21.63 16.07
N PRO A 153 -17.56 -22.91 16.01
CA PRO A 153 -18.81 -23.35 16.62
C PRO A 153 -18.82 -23.19 18.15
#